data_AF-A0A0F9P6I6-F1
#
_entry.id   AF-A0A0F9P6I6-F1
#
_cell.length_a   1.000
_cell.length_b   1.000
_cell.length_c   1.000
_cell.angle_alpha   90.00
_cell.angle_beta   90.00
_cell.angle_gamma   90.00
#
_symmetry.space_group_name_H-M   'P 1'
#
loop_
_entity.id
_entity.type
_entity.pdbx_description
1 polymer ?
#
loop_
_entity_poly.entity_id
_entity_poly.type
_entity_poly.pdbx_seq_one_letter_code
_entity_poly.pdbx_strand_id
1 'polypeptide(L)'
;GGHAGRGDDYHYHVSPTCMIDTMKNQSSDAIIGWAYDGYPLYGSKNPDGSLIAKGDLDVCNGQTDDTFGYRYQTSATPPYIIQCLVGEVDTAKLPRVSPLSGDTQGIRADLRPPQGGVKNLTHTISENGSRTMSYSYKGENYFTTYSPASQGKDCYSFKQKTISNSGKVQTGTFCRGQQPNHLTPTVTKQNTNPAITGKHNLKLEAWADNWFTAYIGEQLLVEDSVPITTERSFNAESITFSANYPIELNLIIKDFKQNDTGLEYIGAKNQQMGDGGFIMQLTDTNTNKVVAVSNKSFKCEILHKAPLNKLCESETNPVAGEGACTFMSKEAPTNWLQSNFDDTNWANAVEHNFADVGPKDGYDDINWDKNAKFIWGKDLETDNTLICKVTIEQPQ
;
A
#
# COMPACT_ATOMS: atom_id res chain seq x y z
N GLY A 1 11.81 14.94 21.76
CA GLY A 1 11.23 14.20 22.89
C GLY A 1 10.93 12.78 22.45
N GLY A 2 10.03 12.10 23.15
CA GLY A 2 9.45 10.84 22.70
C GLY A 2 8.18 11.05 21.89
N HIS A 3 7.83 10.08 21.06
CA HIS A 3 6.59 10.08 20.31
C HIS A 3 6.01 8.67 20.22
N ALA A 4 4.71 8.60 19.96
CA ALA A 4 4.05 7.34 19.67
C ALA A 4 4.26 6.98 18.18
N GLY A 5 4.96 5.89 17.89
CA GLY A 5 5.08 5.36 16.54
C GLY A 5 3.74 4.77 16.11
N ARG A 6 2.98 5.49 15.28
CA ARG A 6 1.67 5.07 14.74
C ARG A 6 0.58 4.75 15.80
N GLY A 7 0.81 5.02 17.08
CA GLY A 7 -0.02 4.49 18.18
C GLY A 7 0.19 2.99 18.44
N ASP A 8 1.26 2.42 17.88
CA ASP A 8 1.72 1.05 18.09
C ASP A 8 2.73 0.95 19.24
N ASP A 9 3.68 1.86 19.30
CA ASP A 9 4.69 1.93 20.35
C ASP A 9 4.93 3.38 20.78
N TYR A 10 5.62 3.59 21.89
CA TYR A 10 6.12 4.92 22.30
C TYR A 10 7.62 4.80 22.54
N HIS A 11 8.40 5.65 21.87
CA HIS A 11 9.86 5.63 21.98
C HIS A 11 10.45 7.05 22.03
N TYR A 12 11.68 7.15 22.53
CA TYR A 12 12.41 8.40 22.70
C TYR A 12 13.49 8.56 21.64
N HIS A 13 13.58 9.75 21.04
CA HIS A 13 14.73 10.13 20.18
C HIS A 13 15.72 11.07 20.87
N VAL A 14 15.34 11.63 22.01
CA VAL A 14 16.16 12.56 22.81
C VAL A 14 15.77 12.39 24.28
N SER A 15 16.52 13.05 25.17
CA SER A 15 16.28 13.04 26.61
C SER A 15 14.80 13.27 27.01
N PRO A 16 14.23 12.44 27.90
CA PRO A 16 12.85 12.54 28.37
C PRO A 16 12.69 13.61 29.46
N THR A 17 12.97 14.87 29.15
CA THR A 17 13.06 15.96 30.14
C THR A 17 11.82 16.08 31.03
N CYS A 18 10.61 16.05 30.47
CA CYS A 18 9.39 16.13 31.28
C CYS A 18 9.24 14.96 32.28
N MET A 19 9.73 13.77 31.94
CA MET A 19 9.73 12.63 32.88
C MET A 19 10.75 12.90 33.99
N ILE A 20 11.97 13.31 33.60
CA ILE A 20 13.05 13.64 34.53
C ILE A 20 12.59 14.72 35.52
N ASP A 21 11.96 15.79 35.04
CA ASP A 21 11.43 16.90 35.86
C ASP A 21 10.37 16.46 36.90
N THR A 22 9.79 15.26 36.74
CA THR A 22 8.84 14.68 37.70
C THR A 22 9.46 13.64 38.63
N MET A 23 10.69 13.20 38.38
CA MET A 23 11.38 12.23 39.24
C MET A 23 11.64 12.84 40.62
N LYS A 24 11.56 12.05 41.69
CA LYS A 24 11.89 12.56 43.04
C LYS A 24 13.40 12.67 43.28
N ASN A 25 14.19 11.90 42.53
CA ASN A 25 15.65 11.79 42.62
C ASN A 25 16.34 12.47 41.43
N GLN A 26 16.00 13.73 41.13
CA GLN A 26 16.57 14.48 40.01
C GLN A 26 18.04 14.89 40.23
N SER A 27 18.95 13.93 40.16
CA SER A 27 20.40 14.12 40.28
C SER A 27 21.16 13.54 39.10
N SER A 28 22.44 13.86 38.95
CA SER A 28 23.24 13.41 37.80
C SER A 28 23.50 11.89 37.79
N ASP A 29 23.47 11.26 38.98
CA ASP A 29 23.55 9.81 39.20
C ASP A 29 22.17 9.12 39.12
N ALA A 30 21.12 9.83 38.73
CA ALA A 30 19.82 9.21 38.51
C ALA A 30 19.84 8.35 37.26
N ILE A 31 19.57 7.05 37.43
CA ILE A 31 19.28 6.15 36.32
C ILE A 31 17.88 6.47 35.81
N ILE A 32 17.79 6.91 34.57
CA ILE A 32 16.52 7.30 33.93
C ILE A 32 15.92 6.16 33.10
N GLY A 33 16.65 5.06 32.92
CA GLY A 33 16.18 3.85 32.25
C GLY A 33 17.20 2.72 32.32
N TRP A 34 16.77 1.52 31.94
CA TRP A 34 17.64 0.36 31.76
C TRP A 34 17.47 -0.14 30.34
N ALA A 35 18.59 -0.36 29.66
CA ALA A 35 18.60 -0.98 28.35
C ALA A 35 18.42 -2.50 28.47
N TYR A 36 17.94 -3.14 27.40
CA TYR A 36 17.61 -4.58 27.44
C TYR A 36 18.83 -5.50 27.53
N ASP A 37 20.02 -4.97 27.26
CA ASP A 37 21.29 -5.64 27.48
C ASP A 37 21.82 -5.47 28.92
N GLY A 38 21.05 -4.81 29.79
CA GLY A 38 21.32 -4.72 31.22
C GLY A 38 22.11 -3.49 31.66
N TYR A 39 22.55 -2.62 30.75
CA TYR A 39 23.26 -1.40 31.12
C TYR A 39 22.30 -0.23 31.45
N PRO A 40 22.65 0.63 32.42
CA PRO A 40 21.82 1.78 32.77
C PRO A 40 21.92 2.89 31.74
N LEU A 41 20.84 3.68 31.63
CA LEU A 41 20.78 4.94 30.90
C LEU A 41 20.75 6.11 31.90
N TYR A 42 21.69 7.03 31.76
CA TYR A 42 21.81 8.26 32.55
C TYR A 42 21.41 9.51 31.73
N GLY A 43 21.39 10.66 32.42
CA GLY A 43 21.10 11.98 31.86
C GLY A 43 22.17 12.50 30.88
N SER A 44 22.46 13.80 30.85
CA SER A 44 23.49 14.36 29.95
C SER A 44 24.80 14.72 30.67
N LYS A 45 24.99 14.17 31.86
CA LYS A 45 26.16 14.37 32.73
C LYS A 45 26.64 13.02 33.24
N ASN A 46 27.89 12.96 33.65
CA ASN A 46 28.38 11.81 34.39
C ASN A 46 27.68 11.71 35.77
N PRO A 47 27.61 10.52 36.39
CA PRO A 47 26.99 10.35 37.70
C PRO A 47 27.52 11.29 38.79
N ASP A 48 28.80 11.66 38.73
CA ASP A 48 29.44 12.62 39.63
C ASP A 48 29.06 14.09 39.37
N GLY A 49 28.27 14.36 38.33
CA GLY A 49 27.83 15.68 37.91
C GLY A 49 28.78 16.41 36.95
N SER A 50 29.91 15.82 36.59
CA SER A 50 30.81 16.38 35.59
C SER A 50 30.19 16.37 34.18
N LEU A 51 30.67 17.29 33.33
CA LEU A 51 30.26 17.35 31.93
C LEU A 51 30.93 16.23 31.14
N ILE A 52 30.19 15.67 30.17
CA ILE A 52 30.72 14.70 29.21
C ILE A 52 31.36 15.48 28.08
N ALA A 53 32.64 15.23 27.77
CA ALA A 53 33.31 15.95 26.69
C ALA A 53 32.86 15.44 25.32
N LYS A 54 33.02 16.29 24.30
CA LYS A 54 32.67 15.93 22.92
C LYS A 54 33.59 14.80 22.45
N GLY A 55 32.99 13.66 22.09
CA GLY A 55 33.69 12.48 21.60
C GLY A 55 33.95 11.40 22.66
N ASP A 56 33.60 11.64 23.93
CA ASP A 56 33.72 10.64 24.99
C ASP A 56 32.66 9.53 24.88
N LEU A 57 31.52 9.85 24.27
CA LEU A 57 30.48 8.86 23.97
C LEU A 57 30.79 8.14 22.67
N ASP A 58 30.62 6.83 22.68
CA ASP A 58 30.77 5.99 21.51
C ASP A 58 29.55 6.06 20.56
N VAL A 59 29.56 5.20 19.55
CA VAL A 59 28.52 5.13 18.52
C VAL A 59 27.13 4.76 19.04
N CYS A 60 27.03 4.08 20.20
CA CYS A 60 25.76 3.75 20.85
C CYS A 60 25.32 4.82 21.87
N ASN A 61 26.03 5.94 21.93
CA ASN A 61 25.83 7.03 22.89
C ASN A 61 26.12 6.63 24.34
N GLY A 62 27.07 5.72 24.55
CA GLY A 62 27.50 5.30 25.89
C GLY A 62 29.00 5.38 26.08
N GLN A 63 29.44 4.97 27.26
CA GLN A 63 30.83 4.99 27.71
C GLN A 63 31.02 3.94 28.81
N THR A 64 32.28 3.61 29.12
CA THR A 64 32.60 2.69 30.22
C THR A 64 32.10 3.21 31.57
N ASP A 65 31.72 2.28 32.45
CA ASP A 65 31.23 2.57 33.79
C ASP A 65 31.93 1.67 34.82
N ASP A 66 32.40 2.23 35.93
CA ASP A 66 33.15 1.45 36.93
C ASP A 66 32.26 0.48 37.72
N THR A 67 30.95 0.75 37.81
CA THR A 67 29.99 -0.08 38.57
C THR A 67 29.35 -1.14 37.69
N PHE A 68 28.94 -0.76 36.48
CA PHE A 68 28.19 -1.62 35.58
C PHE A 68 29.01 -2.13 34.40
N GLY A 69 30.28 -1.72 34.26
CA GLY A 69 31.13 -2.00 33.10
C GLY A 69 30.89 -1.03 31.94
N TYR A 70 29.63 -0.67 31.69
CA TYR A 70 29.23 0.26 30.65
C TYR A 70 27.94 1.00 31.04
N ARG A 71 27.72 2.20 30.49
CA ARG A 71 26.48 2.97 30.65
C ARG A 71 26.13 3.73 29.38
N TYR A 72 24.83 3.85 29.11
CA TYR A 72 24.29 4.76 28.09
C TYR A 72 24.05 6.14 28.68
N GLN A 73 24.05 7.16 27.81
CA GLN A 73 23.79 8.54 28.18
C GLN A 73 22.76 9.17 27.23
N THR A 74 22.11 10.23 27.66
CA THR A 74 21.47 11.20 26.76
C THR A 74 22.49 12.29 26.40
N SER A 75 22.30 12.99 25.29
CA SER A 75 23.24 14.02 24.84
C SER A 75 22.54 15.15 24.08
N ALA A 76 23.18 16.31 24.02
CA ALA A 76 22.66 17.48 23.29
C ALA A 76 22.95 17.42 21.78
N THR A 77 23.84 16.53 21.35
CA THR A 77 24.23 16.32 19.95
C THR A 77 23.86 14.91 19.50
N PRO A 78 23.69 14.65 18.19
CA PRO A 78 23.44 13.30 17.70
C PRO A 78 24.45 12.29 18.28
N PRO A 79 23.97 11.10 18.67
CA PRO A 79 22.62 10.57 18.44
C PRO A 79 21.54 10.91 19.50
N TYR A 80 21.84 11.83 20.44
CA TYR A 80 20.95 12.39 21.47
C TYR A 80 20.47 11.45 22.59
N ILE A 81 20.34 10.16 22.31
CA ILE A 81 20.00 9.09 23.24
C ILE A 81 20.54 7.77 22.67
N ILE A 82 20.47 6.68 23.44
CA ILE A 82 20.88 5.34 23.00
C ILE A 82 20.29 4.95 21.63
N GLN A 83 21.13 4.40 20.73
CA GLN A 83 20.73 3.94 19.38
C GLN A 83 21.04 2.46 19.12
N CYS A 84 21.92 1.86 19.91
CA CYS A 84 22.28 0.45 19.80
C CYS A 84 22.57 -0.14 21.18
N LEU A 85 22.55 -1.46 21.24
CA LEU A 85 22.85 -2.26 22.43
C LEU A 85 24.22 -2.92 22.24
N VAL A 86 25.10 -2.80 23.24
CA VAL A 86 26.48 -3.31 23.21
C VAL A 86 26.63 -4.63 23.95
N GLY A 87 25.69 -4.99 24.82
CA GLY A 87 25.67 -6.26 25.55
C GLY A 87 24.77 -7.34 24.92
N GLU A 88 24.65 -8.47 25.61
CA GLU A 88 23.78 -9.57 25.20
C GLU A 88 22.31 -9.27 25.55
N VAL A 89 21.41 -9.54 24.61
CA VAL A 89 19.98 -9.28 24.77
C VAL A 89 19.21 -10.59 24.76
N ASP A 90 18.46 -10.86 25.82
CA ASP A 90 17.49 -11.96 25.86
C ASP A 90 16.24 -11.59 25.05
N THR A 91 16.26 -11.95 23.76
CA THR A 91 15.17 -11.65 22.83
C THR A 91 13.83 -12.32 23.17
N ALA A 92 13.82 -13.29 24.09
CA ALA A 92 12.60 -13.96 24.56
C ALA A 92 11.85 -13.14 25.62
N LYS A 93 12.52 -12.21 26.32
CA LYS A 93 11.91 -11.36 27.37
C LYS A 93 11.54 -9.97 26.90
N LEU A 94 11.90 -9.59 25.67
CA LEU A 94 11.60 -8.28 25.14
C LEU A 94 10.07 -8.08 25.05
N PRO A 95 9.51 -7.00 25.63
CA PRO A 95 8.12 -6.67 25.43
C PRO A 95 7.94 -6.27 23.96
N ARG A 96 7.29 -7.15 23.20
CA ARG A 96 6.95 -6.89 21.80
C ARG A 96 5.55 -6.35 21.75
N VAL A 97 5.39 -5.09 21.40
CA VAL A 97 4.08 -4.62 20.95
C VAL A 97 3.93 -5.06 19.51
N SER A 98 3.05 -6.05 19.28
CA SER A 98 2.77 -6.47 17.91
C SER A 98 2.22 -5.28 17.13
N PRO A 99 2.75 -5.01 15.92
CA PRO A 99 2.16 -4.00 15.06
C PRO A 99 0.70 -4.34 14.83
N LEU A 100 -0.13 -3.32 14.73
CA LEU A 100 -1.50 -3.48 14.29
C LEU A 100 -1.49 -4.04 12.87
N SER A 101 -2.11 -5.21 12.71
CA SER A 101 -2.33 -5.90 11.43
C SER A 101 -3.64 -5.44 10.79
N GLY A 102 -3.75 -5.63 9.47
CA GLY A 102 -4.95 -5.28 8.70
C GLY A 102 -4.91 -3.92 8.01
N ASP A 103 -3.80 -3.17 8.05
CA ASP A 103 -3.62 -1.93 7.27
C ASP A 103 -3.28 -2.21 5.80
N THR A 104 -4.09 -3.04 5.15
CA THR A 104 -3.91 -3.46 3.74
C THR A 104 -4.14 -2.32 2.75
N GLN A 105 -4.68 -1.18 3.20
CA GLN A 105 -4.95 -0.02 2.36
C GLN A 105 -4.02 1.16 2.64
N GLY A 106 -2.98 0.93 3.47
CA GLY A 106 -2.01 1.95 3.85
C GLY A 106 -2.64 3.19 4.49
N ILE A 107 -3.80 3.06 5.15
CA ILE A 107 -4.47 4.22 5.77
C ILE A 107 -3.65 4.76 6.95
N ARG A 108 -2.70 3.98 7.47
CA ARG A 108 -1.71 4.39 8.48
C ARG A 108 -0.29 4.40 7.91
N ALA A 109 -0.12 4.27 6.59
CA ALA A 109 1.18 4.23 5.93
C ALA A 109 1.82 5.62 5.76
N ASP A 110 1.04 6.66 5.54
CA ASP A 110 1.57 8.01 5.36
C ASP A 110 1.82 8.71 6.71
N LEU A 111 3.12 8.88 7.02
CA LEU A 111 3.64 9.40 8.27
C LEU A 111 4.06 10.87 8.19
N ARG A 112 3.69 11.61 7.13
CA ARG A 112 4.10 13.00 6.97
C ARG A 112 3.53 13.89 8.08
N PRO A 113 4.38 14.47 8.96
CA PRO A 113 3.88 15.34 10.02
C PRO A 113 3.44 16.70 9.44
N PRO A 114 2.46 17.37 10.09
CA PRO A 114 2.11 18.76 9.77
C PRO A 114 3.32 19.69 9.86
N GLN A 115 3.68 20.28 8.73
CA GLN A 115 4.73 21.31 8.70
C GLN A 115 4.28 22.54 9.48
N GLY A 116 5.07 22.96 10.47
CA GLY A 116 4.77 24.11 11.34
C GLY A 116 3.89 23.81 12.56
N GLY A 117 3.62 22.53 12.87
CA GLY A 117 2.84 22.12 14.04
C GLY A 117 1.33 22.28 13.88
N VAL A 118 0.58 22.00 14.95
CA VAL A 118 -0.90 22.03 14.98
C VAL A 118 -1.41 22.90 16.13
N LYS A 119 -2.68 23.31 16.05
CA LYS A 119 -3.38 24.06 17.11
C LYS A 119 -4.46 23.21 17.75
N ASN A 120 -4.87 23.56 18.97
CA ASN A 120 -6.00 22.95 19.68
C ASN A 120 -5.91 21.41 19.77
N LEU A 121 -4.70 20.88 19.97
CA LEU A 121 -4.50 19.44 20.13
C LEU A 121 -5.19 18.99 21.43
N THR A 122 -6.17 18.10 21.30
CA THR A 122 -6.89 17.51 22.42
C THR A 122 -6.87 16.00 22.32
N HIS A 123 -6.90 15.34 23.49
CA HIS A 123 -7.11 13.90 23.59
C HIS A 123 -8.23 13.65 24.59
N THR A 124 -9.27 12.96 24.16
CA THR A 124 -10.44 12.63 24.98
C THR A 124 -10.66 11.13 25.06
N ILE A 125 -11.20 10.68 26.20
CA ILE A 125 -11.55 9.30 26.44
C ILE A 125 -13.05 9.28 26.81
N SER A 126 -13.84 8.54 26.05
CA SER A 126 -15.27 8.36 26.28
C SER A 126 -15.55 7.13 27.15
N GLU A 127 -16.72 7.10 27.79
CA GLU A 127 -17.13 5.99 28.68
C GLU A 127 -17.20 4.63 27.97
N ASN A 128 -17.49 4.62 26.66
CA ASN A 128 -17.49 3.42 25.83
C ASN A 128 -16.08 2.91 25.45
N GLY A 129 -15.02 3.50 26.02
CA GLY A 129 -13.63 3.15 25.76
C GLY A 129 -13.06 3.74 24.46
N SER A 130 -13.83 4.55 23.73
CA SER A 130 -13.35 5.29 22.57
C SER A 130 -12.36 6.37 22.98
N ARG A 131 -11.29 6.53 22.21
CA ARG A 131 -10.25 7.52 22.41
C ARG A 131 -10.10 8.35 21.15
N THR A 132 -10.14 9.67 21.30
CA THR A 132 -10.04 10.60 20.16
C THR A 132 -8.94 11.60 20.40
N MET A 133 -8.00 11.68 19.45
CA MET A 133 -7.09 12.80 19.30
C MET A 133 -7.65 13.73 18.23
N SER A 134 -7.75 15.04 18.49
CA SER A 134 -8.21 16.02 17.51
C SER A 134 -7.34 17.27 17.51
N TYR A 135 -7.22 17.94 16.36
CA TYR A 135 -6.40 19.13 16.19
C TYR A 135 -6.84 19.95 14.98
N SER A 136 -6.42 21.22 14.93
CA SER A 136 -6.64 22.11 13.80
C SER A 136 -5.31 22.40 13.07
N TYR A 137 -5.33 22.38 11.74
CA TYR A 137 -4.19 22.69 10.89
C TYR A 137 -4.63 23.47 9.64
N LYS A 138 -4.00 24.62 9.37
CA LYS A 138 -4.32 25.50 8.22
C LYS A 138 -5.82 25.81 8.02
N GLY A 139 -6.54 26.03 9.13
CA GLY A 139 -7.98 26.36 9.09
C GLY A 139 -8.92 25.16 9.03
N GLU A 140 -8.39 23.95 8.89
CA GLU A 140 -9.14 22.70 8.85
C GLU A 140 -9.01 21.91 10.16
N ASN A 141 -10.04 21.13 10.49
CA ASN A 141 -10.04 20.23 11.65
C ASN A 141 -9.80 18.78 11.24
N TYR A 142 -8.99 18.10 12.04
CA TYR A 142 -8.53 16.73 11.85
C TYR A 142 -8.71 15.93 13.14
N PHE A 143 -8.84 14.61 13.01
CA PHE A 143 -8.99 13.73 14.16
C PHE A 143 -8.54 12.30 13.85
N THR A 144 -8.20 11.57 14.90
CA THR A 144 -8.08 10.11 14.90
C THR A 144 -8.82 9.58 16.11
N THR A 145 -9.84 8.78 15.87
CA THR A 145 -10.61 8.07 16.88
C THR A 145 -10.33 6.59 16.76
N TYR A 146 -10.12 5.92 17.89
CA TYR A 146 -10.11 4.46 17.94
C TYR A 146 -10.89 3.95 19.15
N SER A 147 -11.58 2.81 18.98
CA SER A 147 -12.34 2.15 20.04
C SER A 147 -12.13 0.65 19.99
N PRO A 148 -12.30 -0.09 21.10
CA PRO A 148 -12.36 -1.55 21.05
C PRO A 148 -13.36 -2.04 19.99
N ALA A 149 -12.98 -3.06 19.22
CA ALA A 149 -13.79 -3.63 18.15
C ALA A 149 -14.36 -5.00 18.56
N SER A 150 -15.51 -5.38 17.99
CA SER A 150 -16.14 -6.67 18.29
C SER A 150 -15.40 -7.88 17.68
N GLN A 151 -14.50 -7.62 16.73
CA GLN A 151 -13.73 -8.63 15.99
C GLN A 151 -12.70 -9.37 16.85
N GLY A 152 -12.35 -8.87 18.04
CA GLY A 152 -11.43 -9.56 18.93
C GLY A 152 -10.93 -8.72 20.11
N LYS A 153 -10.33 -9.41 21.09
CA LYS A 153 -9.85 -8.83 22.36
C LYS A 153 -8.78 -7.74 22.17
N ASP A 154 -8.06 -7.75 21.06
CA ASP A 154 -7.01 -6.79 20.71
C ASP A 154 -7.25 -6.13 19.35
N CYS A 155 -8.52 -6.01 18.95
CA CYS A 155 -8.95 -5.33 17.75
C CYS A 155 -9.54 -3.97 18.07
N TYR A 156 -9.28 -3.00 17.20
CA TYR A 156 -9.72 -1.62 17.37
C TYR A 156 -10.31 -1.07 16.07
N SER A 157 -11.47 -0.44 16.18
CA SER A 157 -12.12 0.28 15.10
C SER A 157 -11.61 1.72 15.08
N PHE A 158 -10.94 2.09 14.00
CA PHE A 158 -10.43 3.42 13.74
C PHE A 158 -11.37 4.20 12.84
N LYS A 159 -11.48 5.50 13.11
CA LYS A 159 -12.04 6.52 12.23
C LYS A 159 -11.15 7.75 12.29
N GLN A 160 -10.63 8.18 11.15
CA GLN A 160 -9.65 9.27 11.10
C GLN A 160 -9.86 10.18 9.91
N LYS A 161 -9.59 11.46 10.12
CA LYS A 161 -9.42 12.50 9.10
C LYS A 161 -8.05 13.11 9.37
N THR A 162 -7.06 12.83 8.53
CA THR A 162 -5.67 13.26 8.75
C THR A 162 -5.20 14.20 7.65
N ILE A 163 -4.07 14.88 7.87
CA ILE A 163 -3.46 15.70 6.81
C ILE A 163 -2.90 14.79 5.71
N SER A 164 -2.32 13.66 6.11
CA SER A 164 -1.70 12.69 5.21
C SER A 164 -2.68 12.11 4.18
N ASN A 165 -3.95 11.92 4.55
CA ASN A 165 -4.98 11.42 3.64
C ASN A 165 -5.76 12.53 2.90
N SER A 166 -5.17 13.72 2.77
CA SER A 166 -5.80 14.90 2.15
C SER A 166 -7.12 15.32 2.81
N GLY A 167 -7.28 15.05 4.11
CA GLY A 167 -8.48 15.41 4.86
C GLY A 167 -9.71 14.56 4.54
N LYS A 168 -9.55 13.39 3.90
CA LYS A 168 -10.64 12.43 3.71
C LYS A 168 -10.91 11.67 5.01
N VAL A 169 -12.16 11.32 5.28
CA VAL A 169 -12.48 10.45 6.41
C VAL A 169 -12.23 9.01 6.00
N GLN A 170 -11.40 8.29 6.75
CA GLN A 170 -11.09 6.88 6.58
C GLN A 170 -11.46 6.10 7.85
N THR A 171 -11.86 4.86 7.68
CA THR A 171 -12.17 3.93 8.77
C THR A 171 -11.51 2.60 8.53
N GLY A 172 -11.16 1.87 9.59
CA GLY A 172 -10.60 0.52 9.47
C GLY A 172 -10.60 -0.19 10.82
N THR A 173 -10.60 -1.52 10.81
CA THR A 173 -10.41 -2.31 12.02
C THR A 173 -9.03 -2.96 11.99
N PHE A 174 -8.23 -2.74 13.04
CA PHE A 174 -6.88 -3.27 13.13
C PHE A 174 -6.70 -4.08 14.41
N CYS A 175 -5.99 -5.19 14.33
CA CYS A 175 -5.83 -6.12 15.44
C CYS A 175 -4.35 -6.37 15.77
N ARG A 176 -4.03 -6.58 17.05
CA ARG A 176 -2.68 -7.01 17.49
C ARG A 176 -2.61 -8.55 17.66
N GLY A 177 -1.44 -9.12 17.39
CA GLY A 177 -1.10 -10.54 17.68
C GLY A 177 -1.43 -11.56 16.58
N GLN A 178 -1.02 -12.82 16.79
CA GLN A 178 -1.33 -13.94 15.89
C GLN A 178 -2.83 -14.26 15.92
N GLN A 179 -3.48 -14.14 14.78
CA GLN A 179 -4.86 -14.59 14.60
C GLN A 179 -4.87 -16.13 14.52
N PRO A 180 -5.61 -16.85 15.39
CA PRO A 180 -5.73 -18.29 15.27
C PRO A 180 -6.56 -18.63 14.02
N ASN A 181 -5.89 -19.22 13.02
CA ASN A 181 -6.46 -19.77 11.78
C ASN A 181 -7.31 -18.81 10.93
N HIS A 182 -6.80 -18.49 9.73
CA HIS A 182 -7.58 -18.34 8.49
C HIS A 182 -9.01 -17.80 8.64
N LEU A 183 -9.14 -16.56 9.06
CA LEU A 183 -10.21 -15.67 8.60
C LEU A 183 -9.55 -14.31 8.46
N THR A 184 -8.92 -14.08 7.30
CA THR A 184 -8.68 -12.74 6.78
C THR A 184 -9.96 -11.95 7.03
N PRO A 185 -9.95 -10.88 7.84
CA PRO A 185 -11.13 -10.05 7.98
C PRO A 185 -11.35 -9.37 6.63
N THR A 186 -12.18 -9.98 5.80
CA THR A 186 -12.76 -9.37 4.60
C THR A 186 -13.70 -8.28 5.09
N VAL A 187 -13.17 -7.08 5.31
CA VAL A 187 -13.98 -5.87 5.39
C VAL A 187 -13.74 -5.11 4.09
N THR A 188 -14.61 -5.45 3.15
CA THR A 188 -15.13 -4.65 2.05
C THR A 188 -14.76 -3.17 2.15
N LYS A 189 -13.78 -2.74 1.33
CA LYS A 189 -13.99 -1.51 0.55
C LYS A 189 -15.28 -1.77 -0.23
N GLN A 190 -16.42 -1.31 0.28
CA GLN A 190 -17.58 -1.15 -0.60
C GLN A 190 -17.32 0.10 -1.45
N ASN A 191 -16.34 -0.02 -2.34
CA ASN A 191 -16.45 0.67 -3.62
C ASN A 191 -17.63 -0.06 -4.29
N THR A 192 -18.83 0.47 -4.09
CA THR A 192 -20.04 -0.01 -4.76
C THR A 192 -20.27 0.88 -5.95
N ASN A 193 -20.53 0.31 -7.12
CA ASN A 193 -21.06 1.08 -8.24
C ASN A 193 -22.60 0.92 -8.26
N PRO A 194 -23.37 1.90 -7.74
CA PRO A 194 -24.82 1.79 -7.69
C PRO A 194 -25.50 2.05 -9.05
N ALA A 195 -24.76 2.52 -10.05
CA ALA A 195 -25.32 2.83 -11.37
C ALA A 195 -25.65 1.57 -12.18
N ILE A 196 -24.96 0.45 -11.87
CA ILE A 196 -25.20 -0.85 -12.48
C ILE A 196 -26.10 -1.65 -11.53
N THR A 197 -27.27 -2.07 -12.03
CA THR A 197 -28.30 -2.73 -11.22
C THR A 197 -28.66 -4.10 -11.79
N GLY A 198 -29.03 -5.03 -10.91
CA GLY A 198 -29.42 -6.38 -11.31
C GLY A 198 -29.75 -7.27 -10.11
N LYS A 199 -30.06 -8.54 -10.39
CA LYS A 199 -30.50 -9.51 -9.36
C LYS A 199 -29.34 -10.11 -8.55
N HIS A 200 -28.14 -10.17 -9.11
CA HIS A 200 -27.00 -10.83 -8.48
C HIS A 200 -26.00 -9.80 -7.98
N ASN A 201 -25.54 -9.95 -6.74
CA ASN A 201 -24.53 -9.08 -6.14
C ASN A 201 -23.15 -9.67 -6.40
N LEU A 202 -22.29 -8.90 -7.05
CA LEU A 202 -21.01 -9.36 -7.56
C LEU A 202 -19.88 -8.51 -7.00
N LYS A 203 -18.69 -9.09 -6.92
CA LYS A 203 -17.43 -8.43 -6.59
C LYS A 203 -16.42 -8.73 -7.68
N LEU A 204 -15.95 -7.70 -8.38
CA LEU A 204 -14.81 -7.79 -9.29
C LEU A 204 -13.55 -7.40 -8.51
N GLU A 205 -12.54 -8.25 -8.58
CA GLU A 205 -11.19 -8.03 -8.08
C GLU A 205 -10.23 -8.13 -9.26
N ALA A 206 -9.37 -7.13 -9.48
CA ALA A 206 -8.50 -7.07 -10.64
C ALA A 206 -7.16 -6.38 -10.31
N TRP A 207 -6.10 -6.80 -11.00
CA TRP A 207 -4.78 -6.19 -10.97
C TRP A 207 -4.27 -6.04 -12.40
N ALA A 208 -3.58 -4.94 -12.68
CA ALA A 208 -3.01 -4.63 -13.98
C ALA A 208 -1.59 -4.08 -13.83
N ASP A 209 -0.70 -4.51 -14.71
CA ASP A 209 0.53 -3.80 -15.05
C ASP A 209 0.24 -3.01 -16.34
N ASN A 210 -0.15 -1.74 -16.29
CA ASN A 210 -0.23 -0.82 -15.14
C ASN A 210 -1.63 -0.30 -14.81
N TRP A 211 -2.57 -0.43 -15.75
CA TRP A 211 -3.85 0.24 -15.65
C TRP A 211 -4.95 -0.53 -16.35
N PHE A 212 -6.15 -0.46 -15.81
CA PHE A 212 -7.34 -0.94 -16.49
C PHE A 212 -8.58 -0.08 -16.25
N THR A 213 -9.57 -0.30 -17.09
CA THR A 213 -10.95 0.11 -16.83
C THR A 213 -11.87 -1.02 -17.25
N ALA A 214 -12.96 -1.21 -16.51
CA ALA A 214 -13.94 -2.25 -16.75
C ALA A 214 -15.34 -1.66 -16.94
N TYR A 215 -16.11 -2.26 -17.84
CA TYR A 215 -17.51 -1.93 -18.12
C TYR A 215 -18.38 -3.17 -18.06
N ILE A 216 -19.63 -2.99 -17.65
CA ILE A 216 -20.71 -3.97 -17.87
C ILE A 216 -21.56 -3.46 -19.01
N GLY A 217 -21.46 -4.10 -20.17
CA GLY A 217 -21.93 -3.54 -21.44
C GLY A 217 -21.30 -2.16 -21.67
N GLU A 218 -22.12 -1.13 -21.82
CA GLU A 218 -21.68 0.26 -22.04
C GLU A 218 -21.47 1.05 -20.73
N GLN A 219 -21.83 0.48 -19.58
CA GLN A 219 -21.78 1.19 -18.30
C GLN A 219 -20.41 1.01 -17.63
N LEU A 220 -19.74 2.13 -17.32
CA LEU A 220 -18.48 2.10 -16.57
C LEU A 220 -18.70 1.48 -15.20
N LEU A 221 -17.96 0.40 -14.90
CA LEU A 221 -17.98 -0.29 -13.63
C LEU A 221 -16.92 0.28 -12.69
N VAL A 222 -15.67 0.28 -13.12
CA VAL A 222 -14.52 0.74 -12.35
C VAL A 222 -13.43 1.19 -13.29
N GLU A 223 -12.74 2.25 -12.91
CA GLU A 223 -11.48 2.67 -13.49
C GLU A 223 -10.43 2.56 -12.39
N ASP A 224 -9.23 2.12 -12.76
CA ASP A 224 -8.08 2.11 -11.88
C ASP A 224 -7.90 3.46 -11.17
N SER A 225 -7.71 3.42 -9.84
CA SER A 225 -7.62 4.63 -9.03
C SER A 225 -6.33 5.41 -9.25
N VAL A 226 -5.31 4.80 -9.85
CA VAL A 226 -4.05 5.45 -10.21
C VAL A 226 -4.06 5.75 -11.71
N PRO A 227 -3.79 6.99 -12.15
CA PRO A 227 -3.77 7.32 -13.57
C PRO A 227 -2.68 6.57 -14.33
N ILE A 228 -2.98 6.13 -15.57
CA ILE A 228 -2.02 5.51 -16.51
C ILE A 228 -0.77 6.38 -16.79
N THR A 229 -0.77 7.66 -16.45
CA THR A 229 0.44 8.51 -16.58
C THR A 229 1.43 8.36 -15.42
N THR A 230 1.12 7.50 -14.44
CA THR A 230 1.95 7.25 -13.26
C THR A 230 2.91 6.10 -13.55
N GLU A 231 4.20 6.38 -13.51
CA GLU A 231 5.25 5.34 -13.57
C GLU A 231 5.08 4.39 -12.37
N ARG A 232 5.15 3.07 -12.61
CA ARG A 232 5.03 2.02 -11.57
C ARG A 232 3.69 2.02 -10.82
N SER A 233 2.59 2.09 -11.56
CA SER A 233 1.25 1.89 -11.00
C SER A 233 1.00 0.39 -10.81
N PHE A 234 1.10 -0.09 -9.57
CA PHE A 234 0.90 -1.49 -9.19
C PHE A 234 -0.13 -1.58 -8.07
N ASN A 235 -1.39 -1.29 -8.38
CA ASN A 235 -2.49 -1.42 -7.42
C ASN A 235 -3.50 -2.46 -7.88
N ALA A 236 -4.11 -3.10 -6.90
CA ALA A 236 -5.27 -3.95 -7.10
C ALA A 236 -6.54 -3.17 -6.82
N GLU A 237 -7.57 -3.42 -7.63
CA GLU A 237 -8.90 -2.83 -7.46
C GLU A 237 -9.91 -3.90 -7.04
N SER A 238 -10.83 -3.49 -6.15
CA SER A 238 -11.95 -4.33 -5.70
C SER A 238 -13.23 -3.48 -5.71
N ILE A 239 -14.20 -3.86 -6.53
CA ILE A 239 -15.47 -3.17 -6.72
C ILE A 239 -16.63 -4.16 -6.55
N THR A 240 -17.72 -3.71 -5.91
CA THR A 240 -18.98 -4.45 -5.80
C THR A 240 -20.06 -3.78 -6.64
N PHE A 241 -20.93 -4.57 -7.27
CA PHE A 241 -22.01 -4.08 -8.13
C PHE A 241 -23.11 -5.14 -8.23
N SER A 242 -24.26 -4.80 -8.81
CA SER A 242 -25.31 -5.78 -9.08
C SER A 242 -25.57 -5.88 -10.59
N ALA A 243 -25.70 -7.09 -11.13
CA ALA A 243 -25.99 -7.31 -12.55
C ALA A 243 -26.91 -8.53 -12.76
N ASN A 244 -27.42 -8.66 -13.98
CA ASN A 244 -28.13 -9.86 -14.45
C ASN A 244 -27.21 -10.64 -15.38
N TYR A 245 -27.33 -11.97 -15.36
CA TYR A 245 -26.70 -12.82 -16.37
C TYR A 245 -27.50 -12.81 -17.70
N PRO A 246 -26.85 -13.03 -18.85
CA PRO A 246 -25.40 -13.07 -19.03
C PRO A 246 -24.77 -11.69 -18.80
N ILE A 247 -23.55 -11.68 -18.25
CA ILE A 247 -22.80 -10.45 -17.96
C ILE A 247 -21.80 -10.22 -19.09
N GLU A 248 -21.95 -9.11 -19.80
CA GLU A 248 -20.98 -8.65 -20.80
C GLU A 248 -19.91 -7.80 -20.12
N LEU A 249 -18.76 -8.40 -19.79
CA LEU A 249 -17.63 -7.70 -19.20
C LEU A 249 -16.68 -7.22 -20.31
N ASN A 250 -16.50 -5.91 -20.40
CA ASN A 250 -15.58 -5.28 -21.34
C ASN A 250 -14.43 -4.61 -20.58
N LEU A 251 -13.21 -4.73 -21.09
CA LEU A 251 -12.01 -4.19 -20.45
C LEU A 251 -11.22 -3.33 -21.44
N ILE A 252 -10.65 -2.25 -20.93
CA ILE A 252 -9.49 -1.59 -21.55
C ILE A 252 -8.32 -1.84 -20.60
N ILE A 253 -7.26 -2.49 -21.06
CA ILE A 253 -6.05 -2.77 -20.27
C ILE A 253 -4.85 -2.13 -20.97
N LYS A 254 -3.98 -1.50 -20.18
CA LYS A 254 -2.86 -0.70 -20.70
C LYS A 254 -1.62 -0.95 -19.87
N ASP A 255 -0.52 -1.13 -20.59
CA ASP A 255 0.82 -1.05 -20.07
C ASP A 255 1.32 0.40 -20.18
N PHE A 256 2.18 0.82 -19.25
CA PHE A 256 2.75 2.16 -19.29
C PHE A 256 3.66 2.33 -20.50
N LYS A 257 3.60 3.52 -21.09
CA LYS A 257 4.55 3.97 -22.10
C LYS A 257 4.65 5.48 -22.01
N GLN A 258 5.85 6.02 -22.11
CA GLN A 258 6.06 7.45 -22.04
C GLN A 258 5.53 8.16 -23.30
N ASN A 259 5.60 7.49 -24.46
CA ASN A 259 4.97 7.90 -25.71
C ASN A 259 4.83 6.69 -26.67
N ASP A 260 4.47 6.94 -27.94
CA ASP A 260 4.22 5.90 -28.95
C ASP A 260 5.47 5.09 -29.38
N THR A 261 6.67 5.38 -28.86
CA THR A 261 7.80 4.45 -28.99
C THR A 261 7.54 3.12 -28.28
N GLY A 262 6.62 3.11 -27.31
CA GLY A 262 6.39 1.96 -26.42
C GLY A 262 7.40 1.83 -25.29
N LEU A 263 8.35 2.78 -25.19
CA LEU A 263 9.36 2.75 -24.15
C LEU A 263 8.93 3.51 -22.90
N GLU A 264 9.46 3.04 -21.79
CA GLU A 264 9.44 3.69 -20.49
C GLU A 264 10.78 4.39 -20.25
N TYR A 265 10.78 5.45 -19.45
CA TYR A 265 12.00 6.14 -19.00
C TYR A 265 12.93 6.58 -20.14
N ILE A 266 12.35 7.15 -21.21
CA ILE A 266 13.09 7.52 -22.43
C ILE A 266 14.26 8.46 -22.10
N GLY A 267 15.46 8.06 -22.53
CA GLY A 267 16.72 8.78 -22.30
C GLY A 267 17.34 8.60 -20.91
N ALA A 268 16.68 7.85 -20.00
CA ALA A 268 17.24 7.48 -18.71
C ALA A 268 18.12 6.23 -18.81
N LYS A 269 18.87 5.92 -17.74
CA LYS A 269 19.72 4.72 -17.69
C LYS A 269 18.93 3.41 -17.65
N ASN A 270 17.65 3.48 -17.30
CA ASN A 270 16.72 2.36 -17.19
C ASN A 270 15.62 2.44 -18.28
N GLN A 271 15.93 3.00 -19.44
CA GLN A 271 15.06 2.92 -20.62
C GLN A 271 14.78 1.44 -20.93
N GLN A 272 13.51 1.09 -21.08
CA GLN A 272 13.06 -0.29 -21.27
C GLN A 272 11.73 -0.34 -22.01
N MET A 273 11.39 -1.48 -22.61
CA MET A 273 10.01 -1.83 -22.94
C MET A 273 9.26 -2.26 -21.66
N GLY A 274 7.93 -2.20 -21.67
CA GLY A 274 7.13 -2.54 -20.50
C GLY A 274 7.04 -4.04 -20.23
N ASP A 275 6.29 -4.42 -19.19
CA ASP A 275 6.09 -5.79 -18.73
C ASP A 275 4.61 -6.06 -18.41
N GLY A 276 3.74 -5.58 -19.30
CA GLY A 276 2.29 -5.57 -19.12
C GLY A 276 1.69 -6.90 -18.67
N GLY A 277 0.54 -6.85 -18.00
CA GLY A 277 -0.16 -8.06 -17.57
C GLY A 277 -1.46 -7.75 -16.86
N PHE A 278 -2.43 -8.66 -16.93
CA PHE A 278 -3.73 -8.46 -16.29
C PHE A 278 -4.29 -9.73 -15.67
N ILE A 279 -4.84 -9.65 -14.47
CA ILE A 279 -5.54 -10.75 -13.82
C ILE A 279 -6.80 -10.24 -13.12
N MET A 280 -7.88 -11.01 -13.20
CA MET A 280 -9.13 -10.69 -12.51
C MET A 280 -9.90 -11.93 -12.03
N GLN A 281 -10.77 -11.73 -11.05
CA GLN A 281 -11.80 -12.66 -10.65
C GLN A 281 -13.13 -11.94 -10.37
N LEU A 282 -14.23 -12.61 -10.67
CA LEU A 282 -15.58 -12.16 -10.37
C LEU A 282 -16.22 -13.14 -9.39
N THR A 283 -16.62 -12.65 -8.22
CA THR A 283 -17.26 -13.44 -7.16
C THR A 283 -18.72 -13.04 -7.01
N ASP A 284 -19.65 -14.00 -7.05
CA ASP A 284 -21.02 -13.79 -6.60
C ASP A 284 -21.02 -13.78 -5.07
N THR A 285 -21.33 -12.61 -4.50
CA THR A 285 -21.28 -12.37 -3.04
C THR A 285 -22.48 -12.90 -2.29
N ASN A 286 -23.56 -13.27 -2.99
CA ASN A 286 -24.69 -13.97 -2.37
C ASN A 286 -24.33 -15.44 -2.09
N THR A 287 -23.51 -16.04 -2.96
CA THR A 287 -23.11 -17.46 -2.86
C THR A 287 -21.66 -17.67 -2.42
N ASN A 288 -20.86 -16.61 -2.39
CA ASN A 288 -19.40 -16.63 -2.20
C ASN A 288 -18.66 -17.55 -3.18
N LYS A 289 -19.19 -17.71 -4.41
CA LYS A 289 -18.54 -18.49 -5.46
C LYS A 289 -17.89 -17.57 -6.49
N VAL A 290 -16.67 -17.92 -6.90
CA VAL A 290 -16.03 -17.32 -8.06
C VAL A 290 -16.75 -17.81 -9.30
N VAL A 291 -17.35 -16.90 -10.06
CA VAL A 291 -18.20 -17.19 -11.23
C VAL A 291 -17.49 -16.93 -12.56
N ALA A 292 -16.42 -16.13 -12.53
CA ALA A 292 -15.52 -15.94 -13.67
C ALA A 292 -14.12 -15.58 -13.22
N VAL A 293 -13.12 -15.92 -14.03
CA VAL A 293 -11.71 -15.57 -13.85
C VAL A 293 -11.12 -15.15 -15.18
N SER A 294 -10.09 -14.30 -15.18
CA SER A 294 -9.31 -14.05 -16.40
C SER A 294 -8.63 -15.35 -16.85
N ASN A 295 -8.79 -15.68 -18.12
CA ASN A 295 -8.19 -16.83 -18.79
C ASN A 295 -8.29 -16.64 -20.31
N LYS A 296 -7.81 -17.61 -21.09
CA LYS A 296 -7.85 -17.58 -22.57
C LYS A 296 -9.23 -17.47 -23.22
N SER A 297 -10.33 -17.52 -22.46
CA SER A 297 -11.69 -17.31 -22.98
C SER A 297 -11.98 -15.85 -23.31
N PHE A 298 -11.20 -14.91 -22.77
CA PHE A 298 -11.31 -13.50 -23.14
C PHE A 298 -10.90 -13.34 -24.60
N LYS A 299 -11.65 -12.56 -25.35
CA LYS A 299 -11.24 -12.12 -26.68
C LYS A 299 -10.68 -10.72 -26.59
N CYS A 300 -9.52 -10.49 -27.19
CA CYS A 300 -8.81 -9.23 -27.13
C CYS A 300 -8.38 -8.73 -28.51
N GLU A 301 -8.36 -7.42 -28.66
CA GLU A 301 -7.84 -6.71 -29.81
C GLU A 301 -6.72 -5.76 -29.35
N ILE A 302 -5.58 -5.79 -30.05
CA ILE A 302 -4.46 -4.92 -29.75
C ILE A 302 -4.70 -3.57 -30.42
N LEU A 303 -4.82 -2.51 -29.63
CA LEU A 303 -4.99 -1.15 -30.15
C LEU A 303 -3.67 -0.42 -30.30
N HIS A 304 -2.67 -0.78 -29.50
CA HIS A 304 -1.35 -0.19 -29.59
C HIS A 304 -0.28 -1.27 -29.45
N LYS A 305 0.67 -1.29 -30.40
CA LYS A 305 1.84 -2.17 -30.35
C LYS A 305 3.11 -1.37 -30.65
N ALA A 306 4.03 -1.30 -29.70
CA ALA A 306 5.30 -0.63 -29.89
C ALA A 306 6.35 -1.09 -28.86
N PRO A 307 7.63 -1.07 -29.22
CA PRO A 307 8.14 -0.85 -30.58
C PRO A 307 7.88 -2.08 -31.47
N LEU A 308 7.68 -1.87 -32.78
CA LEU A 308 7.60 -2.99 -33.73
C LEU A 308 8.98 -3.62 -34.01
N ASN A 309 10.05 -2.91 -33.68
CA ASN A 309 11.41 -3.43 -33.66
C ASN A 309 12.03 -3.17 -32.28
N LYS A 310 12.24 -4.23 -31.50
CA LYS A 310 12.77 -4.18 -30.12
C LYS A 310 14.15 -3.51 -30.01
N LEU A 311 14.89 -3.35 -31.12
CA LEU A 311 16.13 -2.55 -31.14
C LEU A 311 15.90 -1.08 -30.75
N CYS A 312 14.66 -0.58 -30.80
CA CYS A 312 14.31 0.76 -30.32
C CYS A 312 14.72 0.99 -28.86
N GLU A 313 14.64 -0.03 -28.00
CA GLU A 313 15.05 0.09 -26.59
C GLU A 313 16.51 0.54 -26.44
N SER A 314 17.38 0.18 -27.39
CA SER A 314 18.80 0.54 -27.36
C SER A 314 19.12 1.87 -28.05
N GLU A 315 18.14 2.55 -28.64
CA GLU A 315 18.34 3.86 -29.28
C GLU A 315 18.63 4.94 -28.24
N THR A 316 19.66 5.75 -28.48
CA THR A 316 20.06 6.83 -27.56
C THR A 316 19.04 7.97 -27.53
N ASN A 317 18.37 8.23 -28.65
CA ASN A 317 17.34 9.26 -28.80
C ASN A 317 16.14 8.67 -29.55
N PRO A 318 15.34 7.80 -28.92
CA PRO A 318 14.25 7.13 -29.60
C PRO A 318 13.16 8.16 -29.94
N VAL A 319 12.72 8.16 -31.20
CA VAL A 319 11.64 9.02 -31.70
C VAL A 319 10.54 8.13 -32.27
N ALA A 320 9.31 8.32 -31.78
CA ALA A 320 8.17 7.51 -32.20
C ALA A 320 7.96 7.63 -33.72
N GLY A 321 7.87 6.50 -34.40
CA GLY A 321 7.68 6.41 -35.84
C GLY A 321 8.96 6.49 -36.69
N GLU A 322 10.13 6.68 -36.07
CA GLU A 322 11.41 6.77 -36.77
C GLU A 322 12.33 5.59 -36.44
N GLY A 323 13.19 5.20 -37.39
CA GLY A 323 14.21 4.17 -37.18
C GLY A 323 13.63 2.84 -36.67
N ALA A 324 14.17 2.33 -35.57
CA ALA A 324 13.66 1.13 -34.91
C ALA A 324 12.35 1.36 -34.11
N CYS A 325 12.01 2.61 -33.80
CA CYS A 325 10.92 2.99 -32.90
C CYS A 325 9.57 3.16 -33.62
N THR A 326 9.30 2.31 -34.61
CA THR A 326 8.01 2.27 -35.29
C THR A 326 6.94 1.60 -34.41
N PHE A 327 5.68 1.96 -34.62
CA PHE A 327 4.56 1.48 -33.82
C PHE A 327 3.32 1.23 -34.67
N MET A 328 2.39 0.47 -34.11
CA MET A 328 1.01 0.35 -34.59
C MET A 328 0.09 0.99 -33.56
N SER A 329 -0.80 1.87 -34.00
CA SER A 329 -1.83 2.47 -33.18
C SER A 329 -3.15 2.53 -33.97
N LYS A 330 -4.25 2.16 -33.32
CA LYS A 330 -5.59 2.28 -33.87
C LYS A 330 -6.60 2.58 -32.77
N GLU A 331 -7.67 3.26 -33.16
CA GLU A 331 -8.80 3.52 -32.29
C GLU A 331 -9.59 2.24 -32.00
N ALA A 332 -10.23 2.19 -30.83
CA ALA A 332 -11.18 1.13 -30.52
C ALA A 332 -12.34 1.16 -31.54
N PRO A 333 -12.83 -0.01 -32.03
CA PRO A 333 -13.97 -0.03 -32.93
C PRO A 333 -15.18 0.68 -32.33
N THR A 334 -15.92 1.44 -33.14
CA THR A 334 -17.14 2.09 -32.66
C THR A 334 -18.12 1.05 -32.10
N ASN A 335 -18.79 1.37 -30.99
CA ASN A 335 -19.78 0.52 -30.33
C ASN A 335 -19.24 -0.83 -29.80
N TRP A 336 -17.92 -1.02 -29.68
CA TRP A 336 -17.35 -2.28 -29.19
C TRP A 336 -17.81 -2.70 -27.78
N LEU A 337 -18.29 -1.74 -26.97
CA LEU A 337 -18.85 -1.99 -25.64
C LEU A 337 -20.25 -2.63 -25.67
N GLN A 338 -20.97 -2.54 -26.80
CA GLN A 338 -22.31 -3.08 -26.91
C GLN A 338 -22.32 -4.61 -26.85
N SER A 339 -23.40 -5.17 -26.30
CA SER A 339 -23.57 -6.61 -26.12
C SER A 339 -23.73 -7.37 -27.45
N ASN A 340 -24.17 -6.69 -28.50
CA ASN A 340 -24.33 -7.26 -29.85
C ASN A 340 -23.14 -6.99 -30.77
N PHE A 341 -22.02 -6.47 -30.25
CA PHE A 341 -20.82 -6.27 -31.04
C PHE A 341 -20.22 -7.61 -31.47
N ASP A 342 -19.88 -7.73 -32.76
CA ASP A 342 -19.27 -8.94 -33.30
C ASP A 342 -17.75 -8.96 -33.05
N ASP A 343 -17.33 -9.72 -32.05
CA ASP A 343 -15.93 -9.96 -31.69
C ASP A 343 -15.38 -11.28 -32.27
N THR A 344 -16.06 -11.91 -33.24
CA THR A 344 -15.62 -13.20 -33.80
C THR A 344 -14.22 -13.17 -34.41
N ASN A 345 -13.79 -12.01 -34.89
CA ASN A 345 -12.46 -11.81 -35.47
C ASN A 345 -11.37 -11.45 -34.44
N TRP A 346 -11.73 -11.18 -33.19
CA TRP A 346 -10.75 -10.89 -32.14
C TRP A 346 -10.04 -12.17 -31.72
N ALA A 347 -8.74 -12.07 -31.47
CA ALA A 347 -7.97 -13.21 -30.99
C ALA A 347 -8.35 -13.50 -29.52
N ASN A 348 -8.27 -14.76 -29.12
CA ASN A 348 -8.29 -15.08 -27.70
C ASN A 348 -7.07 -14.48 -27.00
N ALA A 349 -7.24 -14.10 -25.74
CA ALA A 349 -6.16 -13.66 -24.87
C ALA A 349 -5.13 -14.78 -24.67
N VAL A 350 -3.88 -14.40 -24.48
CA VAL A 350 -2.79 -15.35 -24.19
C VAL A 350 -2.61 -15.42 -22.68
N GLU A 351 -2.58 -16.65 -22.16
CA GLU A 351 -2.26 -16.89 -20.74
C GLU A 351 -0.74 -16.84 -20.54
N HIS A 352 -0.30 -16.02 -19.60
CA HIS A 352 1.10 -15.88 -19.22
C HIS A 352 1.35 -16.45 -17.83
N ASN A 353 2.57 -16.90 -17.57
CA ASN A 353 2.93 -17.45 -16.27
C ASN A 353 3.34 -16.33 -15.29
N PHE A 354 3.31 -16.63 -13.99
CA PHE A 354 3.63 -15.66 -12.94
C PHE A 354 5.04 -15.07 -13.08
N ALA A 355 6.02 -15.86 -13.50
CA ALA A 355 7.42 -15.41 -13.62
C ALA A 355 7.64 -14.50 -14.83
N ASP A 356 6.90 -14.71 -15.92
CA ASP A 356 7.00 -13.88 -17.14
C ASP A 356 6.40 -12.49 -16.91
N VAL A 357 5.27 -12.42 -16.20
CA VAL A 357 4.63 -11.14 -15.82
C VAL A 357 5.39 -10.46 -14.69
N GLY A 358 5.90 -11.23 -13.73
CA GLY A 358 6.59 -10.71 -12.54
C GLY A 358 5.75 -9.68 -11.79
N PRO A 359 4.53 -10.04 -11.32
CA PRO A 359 3.62 -9.07 -10.70
C PRO A 359 4.26 -8.38 -9.50
N LYS A 360 4.02 -7.08 -9.40
CA LYS A 360 4.61 -6.18 -8.39
C LYS A 360 3.63 -5.96 -7.23
N ASP A 361 3.74 -4.81 -6.56
CA ASP A 361 2.88 -4.45 -5.44
C ASP A 361 1.39 -4.53 -5.80
N GLY A 362 0.53 -4.67 -4.79
CA GLY A 362 -0.92 -4.79 -4.96
C GLY A 362 -1.43 -6.17 -5.37
N TYR A 363 -0.65 -6.98 -6.11
CA TYR A 363 -1.10 -8.32 -6.52
C TYR A 363 -1.43 -9.23 -5.33
N ASP A 364 -0.59 -9.22 -4.29
CA ASP A 364 -0.73 -10.05 -3.10
C ASP A 364 -1.85 -9.56 -2.15
N ASP A 365 -2.49 -8.41 -2.43
CA ASP A 365 -3.62 -7.90 -1.65
C ASP A 365 -4.92 -8.67 -1.92
N ILE A 366 -4.98 -9.43 -3.03
CA ILE A 366 -6.12 -10.25 -3.42
C ILE A 366 -5.78 -11.73 -3.25
N ASN A 367 -6.67 -12.48 -2.60
CA ASN A 367 -6.60 -13.94 -2.57
C ASN A 367 -7.20 -14.54 -3.84
N TRP A 368 -6.36 -14.73 -4.86
CA TRP A 368 -6.75 -15.19 -6.18
C TRP A 368 -7.28 -16.63 -6.19
N ASP A 369 -8.34 -16.85 -6.97
CA ASP A 369 -8.77 -18.21 -7.34
C ASP A 369 -7.64 -18.90 -8.13
N LYS A 370 -7.35 -20.16 -7.80
CA LYS A 370 -6.30 -20.96 -8.47
C LYS A 370 -6.47 -21.07 -9.99
N ASN A 371 -7.69 -20.87 -10.49
CA ASN A 371 -8.00 -20.92 -11.91
C ASN A 371 -7.80 -19.58 -12.60
N ALA A 372 -7.64 -18.47 -11.87
CA ALA A 372 -7.29 -17.18 -12.47
C ALA A 372 -5.92 -17.27 -13.12
N LYS A 373 -5.82 -16.69 -14.32
CA LYS A 373 -4.62 -16.64 -15.13
C LYS A 373 -4.31 -15.19 -15.45
N PHE A 374 -3.02 -14.86 -15.46
CA PHE A 374 -2.58 -13.65 -16.14
C PHE A 374 -2.90 -13.78 -17.62
N ILE A 375 -3.53 -12.75 -18.16
CA ILE A 375 -3.85 -12.62 -19.57
C ILE A 375 -3.25 -11.36 -20.14
N TRP A 376 -2.82 -11.44 -21.40
CA TRP A 376 -2.36 -10.29 -22.18
C TRP A 376 -2.49 -10.57 -23.68
N GLY A 377 -1.85 -9.72 -24.48
CA GLY A 377 -1.52 -10.00 -25.88
C GLY A 377 -0.45 -11.09 -26.01
N LYS A 378 0.10 -11.26 -27.20
CA LYS A 378 1.11 -12.30 -27.44
C LYS A 378 2.47 -11.93 -26.84
N ASP A 379 2.73 -10.64 -26.66
CA ASP A 379 4.01 -10.12 -26.21
C ASP A 379 3.77 -9.11 -25.09
N LEU A 380 4.22 -9.43 -23.88
CA LEU A 380 4.08 -8.59 -22.69
C LEU A 380 4.79 -7.25 -22.85
N GLU A 381 5.85 -7.20 -23.67
CA GLU A 381 6.71 -6.02 -23.81
C GLU A 381 6.25 -5.04 -24.88
N THR A 382 5.52 -5.53 -25.90
CA THR A 382 5.20 -4.68 -27.07
C THR A 382 3.72 -4.43 -27.27
N ASP A 383 2.83 -5.23 -26.70
CA ASP A 383 1.39 -5.01 -26.79
C ASP A 383 0.96 -4.06 -25.65
N ASN A 384 0.87 -2.75 -25.89
CA ASN A 384 0.77 -1.76 -24.79
C ASN A 384 -0.66 -1.30 -24.48
N THR A 385 -1.61 -1.50 -25.40
CA THR A 385 -3.03 -1.18 -25.16
C THR A 385 -3.88 -2.27 -25.79
N LEU A 386 -4.75 -2.87 -24.99
CA LEU A 386 -5.70 -3.89 -25.44
C LEU A 386 -7.11 -3.51 -25.01
N ILE A 387 -8.07 -3.93 -25.83
CA ILE A 387 -9.47 -4.02 -25.42
C ILE A 387 -9.87 -5.49 -25.40
N CYS A 388 -10.58 -5.92 -24.37
CA CYS A 388 -11.00 -7.31 -24.22
C CYS A 388 -12.48 -7.42 -23.87
N LYS A 389 -13.10 -8.52 -24.30
CA LYS A 389 -14.51 -8.85 -24.02
C LYS A 389 -14.63 -10.28 -23.53
N VAL A 390 -15.59 -10.51 -22.65
CA VAL A 390 -16.06 -11.85 -22.27
C VAL A 390 -17.53 -11.79 -21.88
N THR A 391 -18.29 -12.80 -22.31
CA THR A 391 -19.65 -13.07 -21.84
C THR A 391 -19.59 -14.09 -20.71
N ILE A 392 -20.10 -13.74 -19.53
CA ILE A 392 -20.13 -14.60 -18.35
C ILE A 392 -21.56 -15.10 -18.18
N GLU A 393 -21.75 -16.40 -18.35
CA GLU A 393 -23.03 -17.07 -18.16
C GLU A 393 -23.32 -17.35 -16.69
N GLN A 394 -24.60 -17.51 -16.35
CA GLN A 394 -24.97 -17.92 -15.00
C GLN A 394 -24.42 -19.33 -14.71
N PRO A 395 -23.69 -19.54 -13.62
CA PRO A 395 -23.26 -20.87 -13.22
C PRO A 395 -24.47 -21.81 -13.02
N GLN A 396 -24.36 -23.04 -13.54
CA GLN A 396 -25.40 -24.08 -13.41
C GLN A 396 -25.58 -24.59 -11.98
#